data_AF-A0A3B8NDX2-F1
#
_entry.id   AF-A0A3B8NDX2-F1
#
_cell.length_a   1.000
_cell.length_b   1.000
_cell.length_c   1.000
_cell.angle_alpha   90.00
_cell.angle_beta   90.00
_cell.angle_gamma   90.00
#
_symmetry.space_group_name_H-M   'P 1'
#
loop_
_entity.id
_entity.type
_entity.pdbx_description
1 polymer ?
#
loop_
_entity_poly.entity_id
_entity_poly.type
_entity_poly.pdbx_seq_one_letter_code
_entity_poly.pdbx_strand_id
1 'polypeptide(L)'
;MESFNSSTITCFALSGLFILGKMTEGRQTLVLRTGDSIGILPGREAILMGIKGPAILGRESVKGAGKMASETFNKDMVSIYPNLFSESNANNLVVFESQGRIITLVGMLPVKISLFGHTLKVGLIGSVCTLSEFRGKGLALSALQFLEEHAIKQEIAVFLISGSGGLYSRFGAVNVNSFALKSLKPQEFRNITFKEAGEQDLSSIMRLYAYNPVRFLRTTERFKKSFLTGYCMDKPAKTFVTDSSYVSVLQEEDETVIVEYGGTLENGKNLASHLASKKGLKEIRMIVDSERRDKGDKRYPLTCMVKVISSENVLNQLNGYFSEFFNFSELKEVVPALAAMGLTELTRALFVTGARNRMPALLPLPVYGWDYI
;
A
#
# COMPACT_ATOMS: atom_id res chain seq x y z
N MET A 1 -19.37 -15.20 52.68
CA MET A 1 -18.14 -15.78 52.10
C MET A 1 -18.58 -17.05 51.40
N GLU A 2 -19.03 -16.97 50.14
CA GLU A 2 -18.23 -17.20 48.91
C GLU A 2 -17.62 -18.61 48.88
N SER A 3 -17.74 -19.44 47.83
CA SER A 3 -17.67 -19.14 46.39
C SER A 3 -18.28 -20.25 45.51
N PHE A 4 -18.82 -19.84 44.35
CA PHE A 4 -19.27 -20.67 43.21
C PHE A 4 -18.10 -21.32 42.44
N ASN A 5 -18.32 -22.47 41.77
CA ASN A 5 -17.75 -22.72 40.45
C ASN A 5 -18.52 -23.82 39.66
N SER A 6 -19.04 -23.46 38.48
CA SER A 6 -19.68 -24.35 37.51
C SER A 6 -19.13 -24.09 36.10
N SER A 7 -18.55 -25.09 35.46
CA SER A 7 -18.13 -25.05 34.05
C SER A 7 -19.05 -25.95 33.21
N THR A 8 -20.00 -25.34 32.51
CA THR A 8 -20.86 -26.01 31.53
C THR A 8 -20.37 -25.69 30.12
N ILE A 9 -20.04 -26.72 29.34
CA ILE A 9 -19.75 -26.61 27.90
C ILE A 9 -21.06 -26.89 27.17
N THR A 10 -21.52 -25.98 26.33
CA THR A 10 -22.71 -26.17 25.48
C THR A 10 -22.28 -26.24 24.02
N CYS A 11 -22.62 -27.33 23.34
CA CYS A 11 -22.30 -27.56 21.94
C CYS A 11 -23.58 -27.38 21.11
N PHE A 12 -23.55 -26.54 20.07
CA PHE A 12 -24.63 -26.45 19.07
C PHE A 12 -24.10 -26.90 17.72
N ALA A 13 -24.76 -27.87 17.10
CA ALA A 13 -24.47 -28.32 15.74
C ALA A 13 -25.50 -27.72 14.78
N LEU A 14 -25.07 -26.82 13.91
CA LEU A 14 -25.77 -26.42 12.70
C LEU A 14 -24.81 -26.67 11.54
N SER A 15 -25.16 -27.65 10.70
CA SER A 15 -24.56 -27.94 9.38
C SER A 15 -23.05 -27.63 9.24
N GLY A 16 -22.21 -28.49 9.83
CA GLY A 16 -20.76 -28.55 9.54
C GLY A 16 -19.85 -27.58 10.30
N LEU A 17 -20.39 -26.76 11.21
CA LEU A 17 -19.61 -25.79 12.00
C LEU A 17 -19.49 -26.27 13.48
N PHE A 18 -18.26 -26.47 13.98
CA PHE A 18 -18.01 -26.75 15.40
C PHE A 18 -17.67 -25.45 16.15
N ILE A 19 -18.47 -25.10 17.15
CA ILE A 19 -18.23 -23.94 18.03
C ILE A 19 -17.80 -24.47 19.40
N LEU A 20 -16.54 -24.23 19.79
CA LEU A 20 -16.03 -24.56 21.13
C LEU A 20 -15.91 -23.26 21.93
N GLY A 21 -16.78 -23.09 22.93
CA GLY A 21 -16.70 -21.99 23.89
C GLY A 21 -15.99 -22.44 25.17
N LYS A 22 -14.97 -21.69 25.60
CA LYS A 22 -14.39 -21.82 26.94
C LYS A 22 -14.67 -20.54 27.73
N MET A 23 -15.30 -20.69 28.88
CA MET A 23 -15.53 -19.59 29.83
C MET A 23 -14.34 -19.53 30.80
N THR A 24 -13.58 -18.44 30.77
CA THR A 24 -12.58 -18.12 31.79
C THR A 24 -12.73 -16.63 32.13
N GLU A 25 -13.02 -16.35 33.41
CA GLU A 25 -12.95 -15.05 34.07
C GLU A 25 -13.27 -13.83 33.20
N GLY A 26 -14.57 -13.58 32.96
CA GLY A 26 -15.07 -12.30 32.48
C GLY A 26 -14.79 -11.93 31.01
N ARG A 27 -14.10 -12.78 30.24
CA ARG A 27 -13.93 -12.61 28.78
C ARG A 27 -14.48 -13.81 28.02
N GLN A 28 -15.56 -13.61 27.26
CA GLN A 28 -16.06 -14.60 26.31
C GLN A 28 -15.29 -14.50 25.00
N THR A 29 -14.38 -15.43 24.76
CA THR A 29 -13.71 -15.59 23.45
C THR A 29 -14.41 -16.71 22.69
N LEU A 30 -15.09 -16.37 21.59
CA LEU A 30 -15.65 -17.37 20.68
C LEU A 30 -14.57 -17.75 19.66
N VAL A 31 -14.16 -19.01 19.66
CA VAL A 31 -13.22 -19.55 18.66
C VAL A 31 -14.04 -20.30 17.62
N LEU A 32 -14.12 -19.76 16.41
CA LEU A 32 -14.68 -20.46 15.26
C LEU A 32 -13.54 -21.19 14.54
N ARG A 33 -13.71 -22.49 14.32
CA ARG A 33 -12.79 -23.30 13.53
C ARG A 33 -13.48 -23.68 12.22
N THR A 34 -13.01 -23.09 11.12
CA THR A 34 -13.36 -23.49 9.75
C THR A 34 -12.07 -23.99 9.10
N GLY A 35 -11.81 -25.30 9.14
CA GLY A 35 -10.54 -25.87 8.69
C GLY A 35 -9.33 -25.43 9.53
N ASP A 36 -8.20 -25.13 8.87
CA ASP A 36 -6.90 -24.83 9.49
C ASP A 36 -6.69 -23.37 9.95
N SER A 37 -7.75 -22.54 9.94
CA SER A 37 -7.66 -21.14 10.35
C SER A 37 -8.52 -20.84 11.59
N ILE A 38 -7.95 -20.05 12.51
CA ILE A 38 -8.61 -19.56 13.73
C ILE A 38 -8.91 -18.07 13.54
N GLY A 39 -10.19 -17.72 13.43
CA GLY A 39 -10.66 -16.34 13.46
C GLY A 39 -11.23 -15.99 14.85
N ILE A 40 -10.79 -14.87 15.42
CA ILE A 40 -11.40 -14.28 16.63
C ILE A 40 -12.43 -13.25 16.17
N LEU A 41 -13.72 -13.55 16.33
CA LEU A 41 -14.76 -12.54 16.22
C LEU A 41 -14.76 -11.64 17.47
N PRO A 42 -15.05 -10.33 17.34
CA PRO A 42 -15.27 -9.49 18.51
C PRO A 42 -16.44 -10.06 19.34
N GLY A 43 -16.24 -10.14 20.65
CA GLY A 43 -17.16 -10.74 21.60
C GLY A 43 -18.58 -10.13 21.56
N ARG A 44 -19.52 -10.83 22.21
CA ARG A 44 -20.98 -10.57 22.29
C ARG A 44 -21.45 -9.10 22.45
N GLU A 45 -20.59 -8.15 22.81
CA GLU A 45 -20.93 -6.72 22.88
C GLU A 45 -21.22 -6.08 21.52
N ALA A 46 -20.65 -6.57 20.41
CA ALA A 46 -20.91 -5.99 19.09
C ALA A 46 -22.38 -6.16 18.64
N ILE A 47 -23.03 -7.23 19.11
CA ILE A 47 -24.44 -7.54 18.81
C ILE A 47 -25.40 -6.62 19.62
N LEU A 48 -24.92 -5.99 20.70
CA LEU A 48 -25.69 -5.01 21.48
C LEU A 48 -25.56 -3.56 20.98
N MET A 49 -24.61 -3.26 20.07
CA MET A 49 -24.32 -1.88 19.61
C MET A 49 -24.82 -1.56 18.19
N GLY A 50 -25.55 -2.45 17.53
CA GLY A 50 -26.10 -2.19 16.19
C GLY A 50 -25.03 -1.93 15.12
N ILE A 51 -23.82 -2.48 15.30
CA ILE A 51 -22.73 -2.39 14.33
C ILE A 51 -22.94 -3.45 13.24
N LYS A 52 -22.91 -3.03 11.97
CA LYS A 52 -23.00 -3.88 10.77
C LYS A 52 -21.66 -3.88 10.03
N GLY A 53 -21.29 -5.00 9.43
CA GLY A 53 -20.05 -5.18 8.68
C GLY A 53 -19.15 -6.28 9.25
N PRO A 54 -17.96 -6.51 8.67
CA PRO A 54 -17.42 -5.78 7.52
C PRO A 54 -18.21 -6.05 6.24
N ALA A 55 -18.38 -5.05 5.38
CA ALA A 55 -19.06 -5.20 4.11
C ALA A 55 -18.42 -4.34 3.02
N ILE A 56 -18.54 -4.78 1.77
CA ILE A 56 -18.20 -3.95 0.60
C ILE A 56 -19.17 -2.77 0.53
N LEU A 57 -18.64 -1.58 0.28
CA LEU A 57 -19.42 -0.36 0.18
C LEU A 57 -20.26 -0.33 -1.11
N GLY A 58 -21.54 0.02 -0.99
CA GLY A 58 -22.38 0.37 -2.13
C GLY A 58 -21.88 1.62 -2.86
N ARG A 59 -22.06 1.70 -4.18
CA ARG A 59 -21.55 2.81 -5.01
C ARG A 59 -22.11 4.16 -4.56
N GLU A 60 -23.38 4.18 -4.16
CA GLU A 60 -24.11 5.33 -3.65
C GLU A 60 -23.50 5.90 -2.34
N SER A 61 -22.78 5.08 -1.60
CA SER A 61 -22.23 5.41 -0.28
C SER A 61 -20.77 5.88 -0.31
N VAL A 62 -20.12 5.90 -1.49
CA VAL A 62 -18.71 6.33 -1.64
C VAL A 62 -18.48 7.75 -1.13
N LYS A 63 -19.40 8.67 -1.42
CA LYS A 63 -19.32 10.07 -0.92
C LYS A 63 -19.35 10.11 0.61
N GLY A 64 -20.16 9.26 1.24
CA GLY A 64 -20.26 9.15 2.69
C GLY A 64 -18.95 8.64 3.31
N ALA A 65 -18.34 7.63 2.71
CA ALA A 65 -17.03 7.11 3.13
C ALA A 65 -15.93 8.17 3.01
N GLY A 66 -15.91 8.89 1.89
CA GLY A 66 -14.96 9.99 1.66
C GLY A 66 -15.11 11.14 2.67
N LYS A 67 -16.35 11.49 3.03
CA LYS A 67 -16.61 12.48 4.09
C LYS A 67 -16.09 12.00 5.45
N MET A 68 -16.37 10.75 5.81
CA MET A 68 -15.89 10.16 7.08
C MET A 68 -14.35 10.14 7.15
N ALA A 69 -13.68 9.75 6.07
CA ALA A 69 -12.24 9.80 5.97
C ALA A 69 -11.72 11.23 6.13
N SER A 70 -12.37 12.18 5.46
CA SER A 70 -11.99 13.60 5.52
C SER A 70 -12.10 14.19 6.92
N GLU A 71 -13.17 13.87 7.64
CA GLU A 71 -13.34 14.22 9.06
C GLU A 71 -12.25 13.58 9.93
N THR A 72 -11.92 12.31 9.70
CA THR A 72 -10.96 11.58 10.54
C THR A 72 -9.52 12.04 10.34
N PHE A 73 -9.14 12.39 9.10
CA PHE A 73 -7.80 12.86 8.75
C PHE A 73 -7.66 14.39 8.80
N ASN A 74 -8.76 15.12 9.07
CA ASN A 74 -8.81 16.57 9.01
C ASN A 74 -8.27 17.12 7.68
N LYS A 75 -8.73 16.53 6.58
CA LYS A 75 -8.22 16.80 5.24
C LYS A 75 -9.25 16.45 4.18
N ASP A 76 -9.29 17.14 3.04
CA ASP A 76 -10.18 16.77 1.94
C ASP A 76 -9.66 15.52 1.19
N MET A 77 -9.98 14.36 1.74
CA MET A 77 -9.52 13.07 1.21
C MET A 77 -10.14 12.75 -0.15
N VAL A 78 -11.34 13.26 -0.44
CA VAL A 78 -12.03 13.01 -1.71
C VAL A 78 -11.33 13.74 -2.85
N SER A 79 -10.99 15.01 -2.63
CA SER A 79 -10.29 15.82 -3.65
C SER A 79 -8.86 15.36 -3.87
N ILE A 80 -8.17 14.88 -2.82
CA ILE A 80 -6.78 14.42 -2.90
C ILE A 80 -6.66 13.02 -3.52
N TYR A 81 -7.61 12.13 -3.20
CA TYR A 81 -7.58 10.73 -3.65
C TYR A 81 -8.81 10.36 -4.51
N PRO A 82 -9.03 11.05 -5.64
CA PRO A 82 -10.24 10.88 -6.45
C PRO A 82 -10.38 9.47 -7.04
N ASN A 83 -9.27 8.77 -7.25
CA ASN A 83 -9.26 7.40 -7.74
C ASN A 83 -9.69 6.39 -6.66
N LEU A 84 -9.40 6.67 -5.38
CA LEU A 84 -9.80 5.81 -4.27
C LEU A 84 -11.30 5.98 -3.96
N PHE A 85 -11.76 7.23 -3.94
CA PHE A 85 -13.16 7.60 -3.68
C PHE A 85 -13.99 7.76 -4.95
N SER A 86 -13.81 6.88 -5.94
CA SER A 86 -14.65 6.82 -7.12
C SER A 86 -15.71 5.72 -7.01
N GLU A 87 -16.86 5.92 -7.66
CA GLU A 87 -17.90 4.89 -7.75
C GLU A 87 -17.38 3.61 -8.42
N SER A 88 -16.44 3.75 -9.37
CA SER A 88 -15.80 2.60 -10.03
C SER A 88 -14.91 1.78 -9.09
N ASN A 89 -14.47 2.38 -7.97
CA ASN A 89 -13.64 1.71 -6.95
C ASN A 89 -14.44 1.30 -5.70
N ALA A 90 -15.77 1.53 -5.66
CA ALA A 90 -16.60 1.23 -4.49
C ALA A 90 -16.45 -0.21 -3.98
N ASN A 91 -16.31 -1.17 -4.91
CA ASN A 91 -16.14 -2.58 -4.60
C ASN A 91 -14.84 -2.91 -3.85
N ASN A 92 -13.92 -1.95 -3.71
CA ASN A 92 -12.66 -2.09 -3.00
C ASN A 92 -12.62 -1.27 -1.70
N LEU A 93 -13.77 -0.74 -1.26
CA LEU A 93 -13.92 -0.04 0.00
C LEU A 93 -14.71 -0.95 0.97
N VAL A 94 -14.11 -1.23 2.13
CA VAL A 94 -14.74 -2.04 3.18
C VAL A 94 -15.10 -1.15 4.35
N VAL A 95 -16.35 -1.27 4.82
CA VAL A 95 -16.84 -0.46 5.92
C VAL A 95 -17.45 -1.28 7.04
N PHE A 96 -17.46 -0.68 8.22
CA PHE A 96 -18.45 -0.96 9.25
C PHE A 96 -19.37 0.24 9.39
N GLU A 97 -20.63 -0.04 9.71
CA GLU A 97 -21.65 0.97 9.95
C GLU A 97 -22.28 0.80 11.33
N SER A 98 -22.70 1.89 11.95
CA SER A 98 -23.54 1.88 13.14
C SER A 98 -24.57 2.99 13.03
N GLN A 99 -25.85 2.67 13.27
CA GLN A 99 -26.95 3.63 13.20
C GLN A 99 -27.01 4.44 11.88
N GLY A 100 -26.69 3.78 10.75
CA GLY A 100 -26.69 4.40 9.43
C GLY A 100 -25.48 5.30 9.13
N ARG A 101 -24.47 5.34 10.02
CA ARG A 101 -23.21 6.06 9.82
C ARG A 101 -22.07 5.07 9.60
N ILE A 102 -21.19 5.37 8.64
CA ILE A 102 -19.92 4.65 8.46
C ILE A 102 -19.00 4.99 9.64
N ILE A 103 -18.53 3.97 10.36
CA ILE A 103 -17.70 4.13 11.58
C ILE A 103 -16.26 3.62 11.40
N THR A 104 -16.03 2.74 10.43
CA THR A 104 -14.71 2.26 10.01
C THR A 104 -14.68 2.18 8.50
N LEU A 105 -13.55 2.55 7.90
CA LEU A 105 -13.26 2.43 6.47
C LEU A 105 -11.87 1.82 6.28
N VAL A 106 -11.76 0.90 5.33
CA VAL A 106 -10.51 0.44 4.74
C VAL A 106 -10.64 0.59 3.23
N GLY A 107 -9.77 1.39 2.62
CA GLY A 107 -9.74 1.57 1.18
C GLY A 107 -8.64 0.74 0.52
N MET A 108 -8.97 0.10 -0.59
CA MET A 108 -7.98 -0.46 -1.52
C MET A 108 -8.14 0.17 -2.91
N LEU A 109 -7.03 0.42 -3.57
CA LEU A 109 -6.98 0.71 -5.00
C LEU A 109 -6.19 -0.41 -5.70
N PRO A 110 -6.83 -1.26 -6.52
CA PRO A 110 -6.14 -2.25 -7.34
C PRO A 110 -5.28 -1.60 -8.42
N VAL A 111 -4.03 -2.00 -8.50
CA VAL A 111 -3.07 -1.48 -9.49
C VAL A 111 -2.18 -2.61 -9.99
N LYS A 112 -1.45 -2.34 -11.06
CA LYS A 112 -0.37 -3.21 -11.53
C LYS A 112 0.95 -2.50 -11.34
N ILE A 113 2.00 -3.22 -11.00
CA ILE A 113 3.38 -2.73 -11.06
C ILE A 113 4.14 -3.49 -12.14
N SER A 114 5.04 -2.79 -12.81
CA SER A 114 6.05 -3.39 -13.67
C SER A 114 7.30 -3.64 -12.84
N LEU A 115 7.84 -4.84 -12.92
CA LEU A 115 9.14 -5.26 -12.39
C LEU A 115 9.98 -5.73 -13.59
N PHE A 116 10.75 -4.82 -14.18
CA PHE A 116 11.57 -5.11 -15.36
C PHE A 116 10.79 -5.74 -16.53
N GLY A 117 9.54 -5.30 -16.74
CA GLY A 117 8.66 -5.84 -17.79
C GLY A 117 7.69 -6.92 -17.31
N HIS A 118 7.97 -7.60 -16.20
CA HIS A 118 7.01 -8.50 -15.55
C HIS A 118 5.94 -7.69 -14.80
N THR A 119 4.75 -8.27 -14.66
CA THR A 119 3.61 -7.56 -14.05
C THR A 119 3.20 -8.24 -12.76
N LEU A 120 3.04 -7.45 -11.70
CA LEU A 120 2.46 -7.90 -10.43
C LEU A 120 1.21 -7.06 -10.11
N LYS A 121 0.11 -7.72 -9.80
CA LYS A 121 -1.12 -7.10 -9.31
C LYS A 121 -0.99 -6.83 -7.82
N VAL A 122 -1.12 -5.57 -7.44
CA VAL A 122 -1.02 -5.15 -6.04
C VAL A 122 -2.23 -4.31 -5.64
N GLY A 123 -2.64 -4.43 -4.38
CA GLY A 123 -3.62 -3.56 -3.77
C GLY A 123 -2.90 -2.47 -2.99
N LEU A 124 -3.06 -1.22 -3.41
CA LEU A 124 -2.65 -0.11 -2.56
C LEU A 124 -3.67 0.00 -1.44
N ILE A 125 -3.23 0.04 -0.18
CA ILE A 125 -4.11 0.19 0.98
C ILE A 125 -3.92 1.59 1.54
N GLY A 126 -5.04 2.32 1.64
CA GLY A 126 -5.08 3.72 2.06
C GLY A 126 -6.38 4.08 2.76
N SER A 127 -6.45 5.30 3.30
CA SER A 127 -7.62 5.83 4.01
C SER A 127 -8.19 4.91 5.11
N VAL A 128 -7.33 4.13 5.76
CA VAL A 128 -7.72 3.24 6.87
C VAL A 128 -8.03 4.08 8.10
N CYS A 129 -9.30 4.16 8.45
CA CYS A 129 -9.73 5.00 9.56
C CYS A 129 -10.88 4.37 10.35
N THR A 130 -10.96 4.73 11.62
CA THR A 130 -12.06 4.37 12.53
C THR A 130 -12.33 5.56 13.43
N LEU A 131 -13.61 5.92 13.54
CA LEU A 131 -14.06 6.99 14.43
C LEU A 131 -13.59 6.72 15.86
N SER A 132 -13.17 7.77 16.57
CA SER A 132 -12.48 7.70 17.86
C SER A 132 -13.15 6.78 18.88
N GLU A 133 -14.47 6.88 19.01
CA GLU A 133 -15.33 6.18 19.94
C GLU A 133 -15.52 4.69 19.61
N PHE A 134 -15.13 4.26 18.40
CA PHE A 134 -15.16 2.86 17.95
C PHE A 134 -13.76 2.23 17.86
N ARG A 135 -12.69 2.96 18.20
CA ARG A 135 -11.31 2.43 18.20
C ARG A 135 -11.11 1.39 19.30
N GLY A 136 -10.08 0.55 19.13
CA GLY A 136 -9.74 -0.51 20.10
C GLY A 136 -10.64 -1.75 20.04
N LYS A 137 -11.66 -1.77 19.17
CA LYS A 137 -12.64 -2.87 19.04
C LYS A 137 -12.31 -3.90 17.95
N GLY A 138 -11.13 -3.80 17.33
CA GLY A 138 -10.69 -4.72 16.26
C GLY A 138 -11.28 -4.46 14.86
N LEU A 139 -12.20 -3.49 14.70
CA LEU A 139 -12.92 -3.25 13.44
C LEU A 139 -12.01 -3.08 12.21
N ALA A 140 -10.97 -2.25 12.31
CA ALA A 140 -10.05 -2.01 11.19
C ALA A 140 -9.28 -3.29 10.77
N LEU A 141 -8.92 -4.14 11.74
CA LEU A 141 -8.25 -5.41 11.44
C LEU A 141 -9.21 -6.39 10.76
N SER A 142 -10.44 -6.51 11.27
CA SER A 142 -11.47 -7.34 10.65
C SER A 142 -11.82 -6.87 9.23
N ALA A 143 -11.89 -5.56 8.99
CA ALA A 143 -12.09 -5.01 7.65
C ALA A 143 -10.91 -5.30 6.71
N LEU A 144 -9.66 -5.22 7.18
CA LEU A 144 -8.47 -5.59 6.40
C LEU A 144 -8.47 -7.07 6.02
N GLN A 145 -8.83 -7.97 6.94
CA GLN A 145 -8.94 -9.41 6.68
C GLN A 145 -10.04 -9.73 5.67
N PHE A 146 -11.20 -9.09 5.81
CA PHE A 146 -12.28 -9.22 4.82
C PHE A 146 -11.86 -8.72 3.43
N LEU A 147 -11.14 -7.59 3.37
CA LEU A 147 -10.61 -7.04 2.13
C LEU A 147 -9.54 -7.94 1.50
N GLU A 148 -8.71 -8.59 2.31
CA GLU A 148 -7.71 -9.55 1.85
C GLU A 148 -8.35 -10.72 1.09
N GLU A 149 -9.36 -11.36 1.66
CA GLU A 149 -10.09 -12.45 1.00
C GLU A 149 -10.73 -11.97 -0.32
N HIS A 150 -11.26 -10.75 -0.34
CA HIS A 150 -11.82 -10.15 -1.54
C HIS A 150 -10.75 -9.86 -2.60
N ALA A 151 -9.60 -9.35 -2.20
CA ALA A 151 -8.49 -9.00 -3.08
C ALA A 151 -7.85 -10.23 -3.73
N ILE A 152 -7.72 -11.34 -2.99
CA ILE A 152 -7.20 -12.61 -3.53
C ILE A 152 -8.06 -13.09 -4.71
N LYS A 153 -9.39 -12.94 -4.63
CA LYS A 153 -10.34 -13.29 -5.72
C LYS A 153 -10.18 -12.38 -6.95
N GLN A 154 -9.59 -11.20 -6.79
CA GLN A 154 -9.22 -10.31 -7.91
C GLN A 154 -7.81 -10.58 -8.45
N GLU A 155 -7.18 -11.69 -8.03
CA GLU A 155 -5.81 -12.07 -8.35
C GLU A 155 -4.78 -11.06 -7.82
N ILE A 156 -5.10 -10.29 -6.77
CA ILE A 156 -4.13 -9.43 -6.12
C ILE A 156 -3.16 -10.32 -5.32
N ALA A 157 -1.88 -10.05 -5.47
CA ALA A 157 -0.81 -10.86 -4.89
C ALA A 157 -0.22 -10.22 -3.63
N VAL A 158 -0.15 -8.89 -3.61
CA VAL A 158 0.54 -8.12 -2.58
C VAL A 158 -0.27 -6.88 -2.21
N PHE A 159 -0.29 -6.52 -0.93
CA PHE A 159 -0.70 -5.22 -0.45
C PHE A 159 0.50 -4.31 -0.20
N LEU A 160 0.43 -3.09 -0.71
CA LEU A 160 1.35 -2.00 -0.41
C LEU A 160 0.59 -0.98 0.43
N ILE A 161 1.09 -0.68 1.62
CA ILE A 161 0.37 0.06 2.65
C ILE A 161 1.16 1.33 2.96
N SER A 162 0.51 2.48 2.81
CA SER A 162 1.08 3.82 3.03
C SER A 162 1.22 4.21 4.51
N GLY A 163 0.58 3.45 5.41
CA GLY A 163 0.56 3.69 6.85
C GLY A 163 1.53 2.82 7.66
N SER A 164 1.82 3.28 8.88
CA SER A 164 2.67 2.58 9.87
C SER A 164 1.85 2.10 11.07
N GLY A 165 2.53 1.35 11.95
CA GLY A 165 2.04 1.05 13.29
C GLY A 165 1.59 -0.39 13.51
N GLY A 166 1.20 -0.66 14.76
CA GLY A 166 0.94 -2.03 15.23
C GLY A 166 -0.24 -2.72 14.57
N LEU A 167 -1.20 -1.98 13.97
CA LEU A 167 -2.30 -2.57 13.21
C LEU A 167 -1.78 -3.42 12.05
N TYR A 168 -0.92 -2.85 11.22
CA TYR A 168 -0.42 -3.52 10.01
C TYR A 168 0.54 -4.66 10.35
N SER A 169 1.35 -4.53 11.41
CA SER A 169 2.18 -5.64 11.89
C SER A 169 1.33 -6.81 12.40
N ARG A 170 0.25 -6.56 13.15
CA ARG A 170 -0.71 -7.60 13.57
C ARG A 170 -1.46 -8.22 12.40
N PHE A 171 -1.69 -7.43 11.34
CA PHE A 171 -2.24 -7.93 10.09
C PHE A 171 -1.25 -8.76 9.26
N GLY A 172 0.02 -8.86 9.68
CA GLY A 172 1.05 -9.67 9.03
C GLY A 172 1.92 -8.91 8.02
N ALA A 173 1.74 -7.60 7.90
CA ALA A 173 2.55 -6.76 7.04
C ALA A 173 3.93 -6.46 7.66
N VAL A 174 4.91 -6.23 6.79
CA VAL A 174 6.32 -6.09 7.10
C VAL A 174 6.81 -4.73 6.61
N ASN A 175 7.62 -4.05 7.42
CA ASN A 175 8.31 -2.84 6.98
C ASN A 175 9.53 -3.23 6.12
N VAL A 176 9.60 -2.66 4.92
CA VAL A 176 10.59 -3.01 3.89
C VAL A 176 11.68 -1.95 3.68
N ASN A 177 11.58 -0.76 4.28
CA ASN A 177 12.59 0.32 4.24
C ASN A 177 13.30 0.50 2.87
N SER A 178 12.53 0.50 1.78
CA SER A 178 13.03 0.28 0.41
C SER A 178 13.50 1.52 -0.35
N PHE A 179 13.52 2.70 0.27
CA PHE A 179 13.79 3.95 -0.44
C PHE A 179 14.99 4.69 0.15
N ALA A 180 15.77 5.31 -0.72
CA ALA A 180 16.93 6.13 -0.36
C ALA A 180 16.71 7.60 -0.74
N LEU A 181 17.36 8.48 0.01
CA LEU A 181 17.45 9.91 -0.28
C LEU A 181 18.84 10.24 -0.80
N LYS A 182 18.89 10.73 -2.03
CA LYS A 182 20.08 11.36 -2.61
C LYS A 182 20.06 12.85 -2.34
N SER A 183 21.17 13.39 -1.83
CA SER A 183 21.40 14.83 -1.71
C SER A 183 22.10 15.33 -2.98
N LEU A 184 21.47 16.27 -3.69
CA LEU A 184 21.99 16.84 -4.94
C LEU A 184 22.34 18.31 -4.73
N LYS A 185 23.54 18.69 -5.16
CA LYS A 185 24.00 20.08 -5.10
C LYS A 185 23.49 20.88 -6.31
N PRO A 186 23.24 22.19 -6.14
CA PRO A 186 22.87 23.07 -7.24
C PRO A 186 23.95 23.07 -8.33
N GLN A 187 23.52 22.91 -9.59
CA GLN A 187 24.41 22.98 -10.73
C GLN A 187 23.66 23.53 -11.95
N GLU A 188 24.25 24.49 -12.66
CA GLU A 188 23.68 25.01 -13.90
C GLU A 188 24.03 24.13 -15.10
N PHE A 189 23.02 23.85 -15.95
CA PHE A 189 23.17 23.13 -17.20
C PHE A 189 22.60 23.98 -18.33
N ARG A 190 23.45 24.44 -19.25
CA ARG A 190 23.05 25.34 -20.35
C ARG A 190 22.08 24.70 -21.35
N ASN A 191 22.10 23.37 -21.46
CA ASN A 191 21.31 22.58 -22.40
C ASN A 191 20.02 22.02 -21.79
N ILE A 192 19.69 22.37 -20.54
CA ILE A 192 18.45 21.93 -19.89
C ILE A 192 17.51 23.12 -19.78
N THR A 193 16.44 23.10 -20.59
CA THR A 193 15.31 24.01 -20.46
C THR A 193 14.13 23.25 -19.90
N PHE A 194 13.50 23.78 -18.85
CA PHE A 194 12.35 23.15 -18.20
C PHE A 194 11.21 24.16 -18.01
N LYS A 195 9.99 23.64 -17.89
CA LYS A 195 8.79 24.41 -17.51
C LYS A 195 8.00 23.69 -16.42
N GLU A 196 7.16 24.41 -15.70
CA GLU A 196 6.14 23.79 -14.86
C GLU A 196 5.13 23.07 -15.78
N ALA A 197 4.86 21.81 -15.49
CA ALA A 197 4.03 20.95 -16.33
C ALA A 197 2.54 21.18 -16.07
N GLY A 198 1.75 21.22 -17.13
CA GLY A 198 0.29 21.24 -17.06
C GLY A 198 -0.34 19.99 -17.65
N GLU A 199 -1.67 19.98 -17.79
CA GLU A 199 -2.42 18.86 -18.36
C GLU A 199 -1.93 18.49 -19.77
N GLN A 200 -1.54 19.48 -20.58
CA GLN A 200 -1.01 19.29 -21.93
C GLN A 200 0.29 18.45 -21.97
N ASP A 201 1.03 18.37 -20.86
CA ASP A 201 2.30 17.68 -20.78
C ASP A 201 2.17 16.22 -20.30
N LEU A 202 0.95 15.77 -19.94
CA LEU A 202 0.70 14.43 -19.39
C LEU A 202 1.21 13.31 -20.30
N SER A 203 1.04 13.42 -21.61
CA SER A 203 1.54 12.42 -22.56
C SER A 203 3.06 12.31 -22.54
N SER A 204 3.77 13.44 -22.43
CA SER A 204 5.23 13.45 -22.30
C SER A 204 5.68 12.86 -20.97
N ILE A 205 5.03 13.24 -19.86
CA ILE A 205 5.29 12.69 -18.53
C ILE A 205 5.11 11.17 -18.53
N MET A 206 4.00 10.67 -19.08
CA MET A 206 3.71 9.23 -19.16
C MET A 206 4.78 8.47 -19.96
N ARG A 207 5.26 9.03 -21.08
CA ARG A 207 6.36 8.44 -21.86
C ARG A 207 7.66 8.40 -21.06
N LEU A 208 8.02 9.52 -20.41
CA LEU A 208 9.23 9.61 -19.60
C LEU A 208 9.16 8.67 -18.39
N TYR A 209 8.00 8.55 -17.75
CA TYR A 209 7.77 7.65 -16.62
C TYR A 209 7.98 6.18 -17.01
N ALA A 210 7.66 5.81 -18.26
CA ALA A 210 7.83 4.45 -18.76
C ALA A 210 9.29 3.98 -18.83
N TYR A 211 10.27 4.88 -18.76
CA TYR A 211 11.70 4.54 -18.68
C TYR A 211 12.06 3.87 -17.34
N ASN A 212 11.23 4.01 -16.30
CA ASN A 212 11.48 3.34 -15.03
C ASN A 212 11.08 1.84 -15.12
N PRO A 213 12.04 0.89 -14.98
CA PRO A 213 11.73 -0.54 -15.07
C PRO A 213 10.89 -1.04 -13.90
N VAL A 214 10.98 -0.36 -12.74
CA VAL A 214 10.20 -0.62 -11.53
C VAL A 214 9.25 0.56 -11.33
N ARG A 215 7.97 0.38 -11.64
CA ARG A 215 6.98 1.48 -11.64
C ARG A 215 5.55 0.96 -11.51
N PHE A 216 4.63 1.82 -11.08
CA PHE A 216 3.20 1.56 -11.25
C PHE A 216 2.82 1.65 -12.72
N LEU A 217 1.99 0.73 -13.21
CA LEU A 217 1.38 0.83 -14.53
C LEU A 217 0.15 1.74 -14.45
N ARG A 218 0.26 2.89 -15.10
CA ARG A 218 -0.76 3.94 -15.12
C ARG A 218 -1.55 3.91 -16.42
N THR A 219 -2.87 4.12 -16.33
CA THR A 219 -3.65 4.58 -17.48
C THR A 219 -3.63 6.10 -17.51
N THR A 220 -3.72 6.69 -18.70
CA THR A 220 -3.76 8.14 -18.87
C THR A 220 -4.91 8.77 -18.09
N GLU A 221 -6.10 8.15 -18.11
CA GLU A 221 -7.28 8.66 -17.40
C GLU A 221 -7.06 8.71 -15.88
N ARG A 222 -6.54 7.61 -15.30
CA ARG A 222 -6.29 7.53 -13.86
C ARG A 222 -5.20 8.51 -13.42
N PHE A 223 -4.10 8.58 -14.18
CA PHE A 223 -3.02 9.50 -13.87
C PHE A 223 -3.45 10.95 -14.01
N LYS A 224 -4.25 11.29 -15.03
CA LYS A 224 -4.84 12.63 -15.17
C LYS A 224 -5.64 13.02 -13.93
N LYS A 225 -6.50 12.14 -13.41
CA LYS A 225 -7.28 12.40 -12.18
C LYS A 225 -6.37 12.73 -10.99
N SER A 226 -5.30 11.97 -10.78
CA SER A 226 -4.33 12.23 -9.69
C SER A 226 -3.50 13.49 -9.94
N PHE A 227 -3.01 13.71 -11.15
CA PHE A 227 -2.14 14.85 -11.47
C PHE A 227 -2.86 16.19 -11.31
N LEU A 228 -4.14 16.26 -11.72
CA LEU A 228 -4.94 17.48 -11.64
C LEU A 228 -5.31 17.87 -10.20
N THR A 229 -5.15 16.99 -9.20
CA THR A 229 -5.33 17.39 -7.80
C THR A 229 -4.24 18.35 -7.35
N GLY A 230 -3.04 18.28 -7.97
CA GLY A 230 -1.85 18.97 -7.49
C GLY A 230 -1.26 18.37 -6.22
N TYR A 231 -1.71 17.18 -5.78
CA TYR A 231 -1.19 16.48 -4.62
C TYR A 231 -0.43 15.20 -5.01
N CYS A 232 0.80 15.09 -4.53
CA CYS A 232 1.66 13.92 -4.67
C CYS A 232 2.14 13.51 -3.27
N MET A 233 2.03 12.24 -2.91
CA MET A 233 2.33 11.76 -1.55
C MET A 233 1.67 12.58 -0.43
N ASP A 234 0.37 12.85 -0.57
CA ASP A 234 -0.43 13.61 0.40
C ASP A 234 0.00 15.08 0.56
N LYS A 235 0.86 15.64 -0.30
CA LYS A 235 1.31 17.04 -0.19
C LYS A 235 1.16 17.80 -1.51
N PRO A 236 0.93 19.13 -1.47
CA PRO A 236 0.97 19.95 -2.68
C PRO A 236 2.30 19.75 -3.42
N ALA A 237 2.21 19.53 -4.72
CA ALA A 237 3.33 19.16 -5.56
C ALA A 237 3.36 19.99 -6.84
N LYS A 238 4.57 20.24 -7.33
CA LYS A 238 4.80 20.83 -8.65
C LYS A 238 5.62 19.89 -9.50
N THR A 239 5.24 19.73 -10.76
CA THR A 239 6.00 18.93 -11.73
C THR A 239 6.73 19.85 -12.69
N PHE A 240 8.02 19.61 -12.91
CA PHE A 240 8.80 20.29 -13.93
C PHE A 240 9.22 19.28 -15.00
N VAL A 241 9.11 19.65 -16.26
CA VAL A 241 9.32 18.75 -17.40
C VAL A 241 10.26 19.35 -18.43
N THR A 242 11.06 18.49 -19.04
CA THR A 242 11.92 18.72 -20.20
C THR A 242 11.58 17.69 -21.29
N ASP A 243 12.26 17.74 -22.43
CA ASP A 243 12.09 16.74 -23.48
C ASP A 243 12.60 15.34 -23.10
N SER A 244 13.46 15.24 -22.07
CA SER A 244 14.18 14.01 -21.71
C SER A 244 14.00 13.56 -20.25
N SER A 245 13.29 14.34 -19.43
CA SER A 245 13.01 14.00 -18.03
C SER A 245 11.89 14.86 -17.44
N TYR A 246 11.35 14.41 -16.31
CA TYR A 246 10.54 15.26 -15.43
C TYR A 246 10.88 14.97 -13.98
N VAL A 247 10.56 15.91 -13.09
CA VAL A 247 10.63 15.73 -11.64
C VAL A 247 9.37 16.30 -10.99
N SER A 248 8.80 15.57 -10.05
CA SER A 248 7.71 16.04 -9.17
C SER A 248 8.30 16.41 -7.82
N VAL A 249 8.03 17.64 -7.39
CA VAL A 249 8.69 18.31 -6.28
C VAL A 249 7.68 18.61 -5.19
N LEU A 250 8.02 18.27 -3.95
CA LEU A 250 7.34 18.71 -2.74
C LEU A 250 8.20 19.72 -2.00
N GLN A 251 7.54 20.65 -1.32
CA GLN A 251 8.18 21.47 -0.29
C GLN A 251 7.86 20.88 1.08
N GLU A 252 8.89 20.47 1.79
CA GLU A 252 8.87 20.20 3.23
C GLU A 252 9.46 21.42 3.95
N GLU A 253 9.12 21.64 5.23
CA GLU A 253 9.42 22.86 6.02
C GLU A 253 10.67 23.62 5.54
N ASP A 254 11.85 23.00 5.65
CA ASP A 254 13.13 23.57 5.21
C ASP A 254 13.76 22.87 3.99
N GLU A 255 13.06 21.92 3.37
CA GLU A 255 13.65 21.02 2.38
C GLU A 255 12.79 20.86 1.12
N THR A 256 13.43 20.99 -0.04
CA THR A 256 12.80 20.65 -1.32
C THR A 256 13.13 19.21 -1.68
N VAL A 257 12.09 18.39 -1.92
CA VAL A 257 12.23 16.94 -2.15
C VAL A 257 11.60 16.56 -3.49
N ILE A 258 12.38 15.90 -4.34
CA ILE A 258 11.89 15.20 -5.53
C ILE A 258 11.32 13.86 -5.10
N VAL A 259 10.03 13.67 -5.31
CA VAL A 259 9.31 12.44 -4.93
C VAL A 259 8.98 11.51 -6.07
N GLU A 260 9.13 11.99 -7.31
CA GLU A 260 9.03 11.19 -8.51
C GLU A 260 9.86 11.82 -9.62
N TYR A 261 10.38 10.98 -10.52
CA TYR A 261 11.02 11.42 -11.75
C TYR A 261 10.74 10.42 -12.88
N GLY A 262 10.90 10.89 -14.11
CA GLY A 262 10.95 10.05 -15.30
C GLY A 262 12.08 10.46 -16.24
N GLY A 263 12.30 9.64 -17.25
CA GLY A 263 13.54 9.61 -18.04
C GLY A 263 14.59 8.73 -17.37
N THR A 264 15.86 8.91 -17.75
CA THR A 264 16.97 8.23 -17.08
C THR A 264 17.22 8.85 -15.70
N LEU A 265 17.80 8.08 -14.77
CA LEU A 265 18.21 8.61 -13.46
C LEU A 265 19.12 9.84 -13.60
N GLU A 266 20.05 9.80 -14.55
CA GLU A 266 20.99 10.89 -14.76
C GLU A 266 20.30 12.16 -15.28
N ASN A 267 19.35 12.04 -16.22
CA ASN A 267 18.59 13.21 -16.66
C ASN A 267 17.74 13.79 -15.53
N GLY A 268 17.09 12.93 -14.72
CA GLY A 268 16.33 13.35 -13.54
C GLY A 268 17.19 14.08 -12.51
N LYS A 269 18.40 13.56 -12.23
CA LYS A 269 19.38 14.23 -11.34
C LYS A 269 19.82 15.57 -11.89
N ASN A 270 20.16 15.65 -13.18
CA ASN A 270 20.60 16.89 -13.82
C ASN A 270 19.49 17.94 -13.80
N LEU A 271 18.24 17.55 -14.09
CA LEU A 271 17.08 18.45 -13.96
C LEU A 271 16.88 18.91 -12.50
N ALA A 272 16.98 18.02 -11.52
CA ALA A 272 16.86 18.37 -10.11
C ALA A 272 17.94 19.36 -9.65
N SER A 273 19.22 19.10 -9.97
CA SER A 273 20.33 20.00 -9.67
C SER A 273 20.19 21.35 -10.38
N HIS A 274 19.67 21.35 -11.61
CA HIS A 274 19.39 22.58 -12.35
C HIS A 274 18.28 23.41 -11.70
N LEU A 275 17.18 22.75 -11.33
CA LEU A 275 16.07 23.35 -10.62
C LEU A 275 16.52 23.96 -9.28
N ALA A 276 17.37 23.25 -8.53
CA ALA A 276 17.93 23.74 -7.28
C ALA A 276 18.73 25.04 -7.49
N SER A 277 19.55 25.10 -8.53
CA SER A 277 20.31 26.30 -8.88
C SER A 277 19.39 27.46 -9.26
N LYS A 278 18.38 27.23 -10.12
CA LYS A 278 17.43 28.28 -10.52
C LYS A 278 16.56 28.79 -9.38
N LYS A 279 16.31 27.97 -8.36
CA LYS A 279 15.56 28.35 -7.16
C LYS A 279 16.45 28.88 -6.03
N GLY A 280 17.77 28.97 -6.21
CA GLY A 280 18.70 29.43 -5.17
C GLY A 280 18.76 28.51 -3.95
N LEU A 281 18.43 27.23 -4.10
CA LEU A 281 18.49 26.25 -3.02
C LEU A 281 19.95 25.90 -2.71
N LYS A 282 20.27 25.53 -1.47
CA LYS A 282 21.61 24.99 -1.12
C LYS A 282 21.76 23.51 -1.48
N GLU A 283 20.64 22.80 -1.53
CA GLU A 283 20.53 21.37 -1.78
C GLU A 283 19.09 21.06 -2.20
N ILE A 284 18.92 20.02 -3.00
CA ILE A 284 17.63 19.37 -3.24
C ILE A 284 17.79 17.87 -2.98
N ARG A 285 16.80 17.27 -2.32
CA ARG A 285 16.81 15.82 -2.07
C ARG A 285 15.99 15.08 -3.11
N MET A 286 16.38 13.86 -3.45
CA MET A 286 15.68 13.03 -4.41
C MET A 286 15.46 11.63 -3.86
N ILE A 287 14.20 11.19 -3.86
CA ILE A 287 13.84 9.82 -3.52
C ILE A 287 14.20 8.93 -4.70
N VAL A 288 14.92 7.85 -4.41
CA VAL A 288 15.21 6.77 -5.35
C VAL A 288 14.86 5.42 -4.73
N ASP A 289 14.58 4.43 -5.57
CA ASP A 289 14.46 3.04 -5.14
C ASP A 289 15.78 2.48 -4.58
N SER A 290 15.69 1.41 -3.79
CA SER A 290 16.84 0.81 -3.11
C SER A 290 17.93 0.32 -4.06
N GLU A 291 17.58 -0.10 -5.27
CA GLU A 291 18.54 -0.58 -6.27
C GLU A 291 19.42 0.56 -6.80
N ARG A 292 18.96 1.81 -6.69
CA ARG A 292 19.68 3.03 -7.11
C ARG A 292 20.39 3.74 -5.95
N ARG A 293 20.49 3.10 -4.80
CA ARG A 293 21.13 3.66 -3.60
C ARG A 293 22.66 3.63 -3.70
N ASP A 294 23.30 4.76 -3.44
CA ASP A 294 24.76 4.85 -3.33
C ASP A 294 25.24 4.73 -1.87
N LYS A 295 26.52 4.40 -1.69
CA LYS A 295 27.15 4.40 -0.36
C LYS A 295 27.17 5.82 0.20
N GLY A 296 26.46 6.04 1.31
CA GLY A 296 26.31 7.35 1.96
C GLY A 296 24.90 7.93 1.87
N ASP A 297 24.06 7.41 0.98
CA ASP A 297 22.65 7.82 0.90
C ASP A 297 21.91 7.43 2.18
N LYS A 298 21.16 8.41 2.70
CA LYS A 298 20.26 8.21 3.84
C LYS A 298 19.05 7.38 3.40
N ARG A 299 18.44 6.66 4.35
CA ARG A 299 17.14 6.03 4.09
C ARG A 299 16.05 7.09 4.10
N TYR A 300 15.12 7.00 3.17
CA TYR A 300 13.93 7.85 3.19
C TYR A 300 12.92 7.27 4.20
N PRO A 301 12.44 8.03 5.19
CA PRO A 301 11.53 7.52 6.21
C PRO A 301 10.08 7.43 5.70
N LEU A 302 9.87 7.01 4.46
CA LEU A 302 8.54 6.65 4.00
C LEU A 302 8.16 5.33 4.63
N THR A 303 7.06 5.32 5.37
CA THR A 303 6.51 4.06 5.80
C THR A 303 5.90 3.36 4.60
N CYS A 304 6.56 2.29 4.17
CA CYS A 304 5.97 1.31 3.27
C CYS A 304 5.88 -0.01 4.03
N MET A 305 4.68 -0.40 4.38
CA MET A 305 4.41 -1.74 4.89
C MET A 305 3.94 -2.60 3.71
N VAL A 306 4.46 -3.81 3.59
CA VAL A 306 4.13 -4.74 2.51
C VAL A 306 3.57 -6.02 3.10
N LYS A 307 2.60 -6.63 2.43
CA LYS A 307 2.10 -7.96 2.78
C LYS A 307 1.84 -8.75 1.52
N VAL A 308 2.51 -9.89 1.35
CA VAL A 308 2.06 -10.91 0.40
C VAL A 308 0.76 -11.50 0.94
N ILE A 309 -0.29 -11.46 0.14
CA ILE A 309 -1.62 -11.98 0.53
C ILE A 309 -1.94 -13.32 -0.15
N SER A 310 -1.22 -13.65 -1.23
CA SER A 310 -1.34 -14.95 -1.89
C SER A 310 -0.01 -15.35 -2.52
N SER A 311 0.59 -16.43 -2.02
CA SER A 311 1.81 -17.02 -2.58
C SER A 311 1.58 -17.50 -4.01
N GLU A 312 0.44 -18.15 -4.26
CA GLU A 312 0.01 -18.59 -5.58
C GLU A 312 -0.02 -17.44 -6.59
N ASN A 313 -0.69 -16.33 -6.25
CA ASN A 313 -0.78 -15.17 -7.14
C ASN A 313 0.60 -14.56 -7.43
N VAL A 314 1.48 -14.47 -6.43
CA VAL A 314 2.86 -13.99 -6.63
C VAL A 314 3.61 -14.91 -7.61
N LEU A 315 3.62 -16.22 -7.33
CA LEU A 315 4.39 -17.19 -8.09
C LEU A 315 3.89 -17.30 -9.53
N ASN A 316 2.56 -17.29 -9.74
CA ASN A 316 1.97 -17.33 -11.08
C ASN A 316 2.31 -16.08 -11.89
N GLN A 317 2.22 -14.90 -11.28
CA GLN A 317 2.45 -13.62 -11.97
C GLN A 317 3.92 -13.33 -12.24
N LEU A 318 4.82 -13.82 -11.38
CA LEU A 318 6.26 -13.60 -11.46
C LEU A 318 7.05 -14.83 -11.90
N ASN A 319 6.40 -15.87 -12.42
CA ASN A 319 7.11 -17.05 -12.94
C ASN A 319 8.16 -16.66 -14.00
N GLY A 320 7.81 -15.75 -14.92
CA GLY A 320 8.73 -15.22 -15.92
C GLY A 320 9.91 -14.51 -15.27
N TYR A 321 9.66 -13.68 -14.26
CA TYR A 321 10.69 -12.95 -13.52
C TYR A 321 11.68 -13.92 -12.86
N PHE A 322 11.19 -14.93 -12.14
CA PHE A 322 12.07 -15.92 -11.51
C PHE A 322 12.87 -16.74 -12.53
N SER A 323 12.30 -17.01 -13.71
CA SER A 323 12.96 -17.76 -14.78
C SER A 323 14.14 -17.01 -15.43
N GLU A 324 14.28 -15.71 -15.20
CA GLU A 324 15.45 -14.96 -15.65
C GLU A 324 16.68 -15.16 -14.74
N PHE A 325 16.46 -15.51 -13.46
CA PHE A 325 17.54 -15.68 -12.48
C PHE A 325 17.88 -17.14 -12.21
N PHE A 326 16.99 -18.06 -12.56
CA PHE A 326 17.12 -19.48 -12.27
C PHE A 326 16.95 -20.35 -13.49
N ASN A 327 17.73 -21.41 -13.55
CA ASN A 327 17.50 -22.47 -14.51
C ASN A 327 16.31 -23.36 -14.08
N PHE A 328 15.87 -24.24 -15.00
CA PHE A 328 14.72 -25.10 -14.79
C PHE A 328 14.82 -26.02 -13.56
N SER A 329 16.02 -26.52 -13.23
CA SER A 329 16.23 -27.37 -12.05
C SER A 329 16.11 -26.57 -10.76
N GLU A 330 16.68 -25.37 -10.72
CA GLU A 330 16.59 -24.47 -9.56
C GLU A 330 15.16 -24.01 -9.31
N LEU A 331 14.39 -23.69 -10.37
CA LEU A 331 12.98 -23.31 -10.23
C LEU A 331 12.14 -24.43 -9.60
N LYS A 332 12.41 -25.70 -9.93
CA LYS A 332 11.73 -26.86 -9.33
C LYS A 332 11.97 -27.00 -7.84
N GLU A 333 13.06 -26.44 -7.31
CA GLU A 333 13.35 -26.43 -5.88
C GLU A 333 12.84 -25.16 -5.21
N VAL A 334 13.06 -23.99 -5.83
CA VAL A 334 12.78 -22.69 -5.22
C VAL A 334 11.28 -22.39 -5.17
N VAL A 335 10.53 -22.67 -6.24
CA VAL A 335 9.09 -22.35 -6.29
C VAL A 335 8.30 -23.09 -5.22
N PRO A 336 8.46 -24.43 -5.03
CA PRO A 336 7.81 -25.12 -3.91
C PRO A 336 8.26 -24.62 -2.55
N ALA A 337 9.54 -24.27 -2.38
CA ALA A 337 10.06 -23.73 -1.12
C ALA A 337 9.41 -22.37 -0.79
N LEU A 338 9.24 -21.49 -1.77
CA LEU A 338 8.51 -20.22 -1.63
C LEU A 338 7.04 -20.44 -1.30
N ALA A 339 6.38 -21.38 -1.99
CA ALA A 339 4.96 -21.68 -1.80
C ALA A 339 4.66 -22.24 -0.40
N ALA A 340 5.61 -22.96 0.20
CA ALA A 340 5.48 -23.54 1.54
C ALA A 340 5.71 -22.53 2.68
N MET A 341 6.23 -21.32 2.41
CA MET A 341 6.46 -20.31 3.43
C MET A 341 5.14 -19.72 3.95
N GLY A 342 5.09 -19.41 5.25
CA GLY A 342 4.03 -18.55 5.78
C GLY A 342 4.09 -17.17 5.12
N LEU A 343 2.95 -16.52 4.89
CA LEU A 343 2.87 -15.28 4.10
C LEU A 343 3.77 -14.14 4.62
N THR A 344 3.90 -13.97 5.95
CA THR A 344 4.82 -12.98 6.53
C THR A 344 6.29 -13.34 6.29
N GLU A 345 6.64 -14.64 6.34
CA GLU A 345 7.98 -15.10 6.00
C GLU A 345 8.27 -14.88 4.51
N LEU A 346 7.33 -15.25 3.64
CA LEU A 346 7.41 -15.00 2.20
C LEU A 346 7.56 -13.51 1.88
N THR A 347 6.82 -12.65 2.60
CA THR A 347 6.95 -11.19 2.46
C THR A 347 8.36 -10.72 2.79
N ARG A 348 8.96 -11.21 3.89
CA ARG A 348 10.35 -10.87 4.27
C ARG A 348 11.34 -11.39 3.23
N ALA A 349 11.17 -12.63 2.81
CA ALA A 349 11.99 -13.28 1.81
C ALA A 349 12.03 -12.52 0.48
N LEU A 350 10.89 -11.99 0.04
CA LEU A 350 10.79 -11.29 -1.24
C LEU A 350 11.18 -9.81 -1.17
N PHE A 351 10.94 -9.11 -0.07
CA PHE A 351 11.07 -7.65 -0.03
C PHE A 351 12.08 -7.09 0.99
N VAL A 352 12.70 -7.93 1.84
CA VAL A 352 13.63 -7.47 2.89
C VAL A 352 15.04 -8.03 2.67
N THR A 353 16.00 -7.11 2.46
CA THR A 353 17.44 -7.44 2.33
C THR A 353 17.96 -8.25 3.53
N GLY A 354 18.67 -9.35 3.27
CA GLY A 354 19.35 -10.14 4.31
C GLY A 354 18.47 -11.15 5.05
N ALA A 355 17.24 -11.40 4.57
CA ALA A 355 16.32 -12.33 5.23
C ALA A 355 16.77 -13.81 5.18
N ARG A 356 17.50 -14.26 4.14
CA ARG A 356 18.17 -15.58 4.06
C ARG A 356 19.27 -15.62 2.99
N ASN A 357 20.30 -16.45 3.22
CA ASN A 357 21.27 -16.85 2.19
C ASN A 357 20.58 -17.73 1.13
N ARG A 358 20.87 -17.50 -0.16
CA ARG A 358 20.36 -18.23 -1.36
C ARG A 358 18.98 -17.84 -1.90
N MET A 359 18.37 -16.75 -1.44
CA MET A 359 17.18 -16.21 -2.12
C MET A 359 17.60 -15.24 -3.24
N PRO A 360 17.01 -15.39 -4.45
CA PRO A 360 17.65 -14.98 -5.71
C PRO A 360 17.58 -13.50 -6.05
N ALA A 361 16.56 -12.79 -5.59
CA ALA A 361 16.33 -11.40 -5.95
C ALA A 361 15.28 -10.84 -5.01
N LEU A 362 15.58 -9.68 -4.43
CA LEU A 362 14.56 -8.88 -3.78
C LEU A 362 13.68 -8.30 -4.86
N LEU A 363 12.37 -8.42 -4.70
CA LEU A 363 11.44 -7.69 -5.55
C LEU A 363 11.56 -6.21 -5.18
N PRO A 364 12.06 -5.35 -6.09
CA PRO A 364 12.14 -3.93 -5.82
C PRO A 364 10.73 -3.35 -5.76
N LEU A 365 10.56 -2.25 -5.04
CA LEU A 365 9.30 -1.54 -4.97
C LEU A 365 9.38 -0.23 -5.73
N PRO A 366 8.32 0.12 -6.50
CA PRO A 366 8.25 1.43 -7.10
C PRO A 366 8.12 2.51 -6.01
N VAL A 367 8.76 3.65 -6.24
CA VAL A 367 8.48 4.86 -5.45
C VAL A 367 7.02 5.24 -5.67
N TYR A 368 6.26 5.49 -4.59
CA TYR A 368 4.84 5.82 -4.66
C TYR A 368 4.56 7.01 -5.56
N GLY A 369 5.23 8.15 -5.32
CA GLY A 369 4.99 9.39 -6.04
C GLY A 369 3.48 9.69 -6.11
N TRP A 370 2.96 9.81 -7.34
CA TRP A 370 1.54 10.11 -7.60
C TRP A 370 0.57 8.96 -7.32
N ASP A 371 1.06 7.75 -7.04
CA ASP A 371 0.25 6.58 -6.70
C ASP A 371 0.05 6.40 -5.19
N TYR A 372 0.52 7.32 -4.34
CA TYR A 372 0.25 7.30 -2.90
C TYR A 372 -1.26 7.48 -2.59
N ILE A 373 -1.82 6.73 -1.63
CA ILE A 373 -3.23 6.79 -1.20
C ILE A 373 -3.45 6.60 0.30
#